data_AF-A0A964G2T1-F1
#
_entry.id   AF-A0A964G2T1-F1
#
_cell.length_a   1.000
_cell.length_b   1.000
_cell.length_c   1.000
_cell.angle_alpha   90.00
_cell.angle_beta   90.00
_cell.angle_gamma   90.00
#
_symmetry.space_group_name_H-M   'P 1'
#
loop_
_entity.id
_entity.type
_entity.pdbx_description
1 polymer ?
#
loop_
_entity_poly.entity_id
_entity_poly.type
_entity_poly.pdbx_seq_one_letter_code
_entity_poly.pdbx_strand_id
1 'polypeptide(L)'
;MNKLYYRGMAEQNGKPKIGRSARLLGVRPGIDIDIEQMPTGYLNEQGYLLAELEREFRGELVAVAVRNTKGMSVSISIESLPAFRRPTKFGGTGKDSLWQIDDIKIIGDLQAVQDSPTHVSILPRATMSLEMYEAALANTQNDWERVD
;
A
#
# COMPACT_ATOMS: atom_id res chain seq x y z
N MET A 1 -2.87 9.30 21.63
CA MET A 1 -3.03 9.74 20.23
C MET A 1 -2.56 8.62 19.36
N ASN A 2 -3.37 8.20 18.40
CA ASN A 2 -2.92 7.23 17.41
C ASN A 2 -2.00 7.93 16.41
N LYS A 3 -1.14 7.16 15.75
CA LYS A 3 -0.24 7.68 14.73
C LYS A 3 -1.05 7.93 13.45
N LEU A 4 -0.83 9.07 12.82
CA LEU A 4 -1.40 9.41 11.51
C LEU A 4 -0.35 9.23 10.42
N TYR A 5 -0.80 8.76 9.27
CA TYR A 5 0.01 8.64 8.07
C TYR A 5 -0.55 9.49 6.95
N TYR A 6 0.33 10.12 6.19
CA TYR A 6 -0.02 11.11 5.18
C TYR A 6 0.48 10.70 3.80
N ARG A 7 -0.34 10.94 2.77
CA ARG A 7 0.04 10.71 1.37
C ARG A 7 -0.73 11.64 0.44
N GLY A 8 -0.03 12.24 -0.52
CA GLY A 8 -0.65 12.96 -1.63
C GLY A 8 -1.21 11.97 -2.65
N MET A 9 -2.52 11.99 -2.89
CA MET A 9 -3.19 11.08 -3.83
C MET A 9 -4.25 11.80 -4.66
N ALA A 10 -4.35 11.42 -5.92
CA ALA A 10 -5.37 11.92 -6.83
C ALA A 10 -6.75 11.55 -6.30
N GLU A 11 -7.69 12.47 -6.42
CA GLU A 11 -9.07 12.28 -5.99
C GLU A 11 -9.93 11.68 -7.10
N GLN A 12 -10.87 10.81 -6.73
CA GLN A 12 -11.99 10.39 -7.57
C GLN A 12 -13.23 10.26 -6.69
N ASN A 13 -14.30 11.00 -7.02
CA ASN A 13 -15.57 10.98 -6.30
C ASN A 13 -15.44 11.25 -4.79
N GLY A 14 -14.62 12.24 -4.41
CA GLY A 14 -14.42 12.61 -3.00
C GLY A 14 -13.55 11.65 -2.19
N LYS A 15 -12.89 10.69 -2.84
CA LYS A 15 -12.04 9.68 -2.19
C LYS A 15 -10.67 9.56 -2.89
N PRO A 16 -9.65 8.96 -2.26
CA PRO A 16 -8.43 8.60 -2.97
C PRO A 16 -8.73 7.66 -4.12
N LYS A 17 -8.25 8.00 -5.32
CA LYS A 17 -8.40 7.16 -6.50
C LYS A 17 -7.53 5.91 -6.36
N ILE A 18 -8.15 4.74 -6.50
CA ILE A 18 -7.47 3.44 -6.43
C ILE A 18 -6.66 3.19 -7.71
N GLY A 19 -5.48 2.57 -7.57
CA GLY A 19 -4.76 2.01 -8.71
C GLY A 19 -3.24 1.95 -8.57
N ARG A 20 -2.59 1.37 -9.59
CA ARG A 20 -1.15 1.09 -9.63
C ARG A 20 -0.31 2.30 -10.01
N SER A 21 -0.23 3.30 -9.15
CA SER A 21 0.57 4.51 -9.39
C SER A 21 1.00 5.18 -8.11
N ALA A 22 2.14 5.87 -8.16
CA ALA A 22 2.64 6.66 -7.05
C ALA A 22 1.72 7.83 -6.67
N ARG A 23 0.70 8.15 -7.47
CA ARG A 23 -0.32 9.18 -7.18
C ARG A 23 -1.65 8.58 -6.71
N LEU A 24 -1.77 7.27 -6.60
CA LEU A 24 -3.01 6.58 -6.32
C LEU A 24 -2.92 5.81 -5.00
N LEU A 25 -4.08 5.37 -4.51
CA LEU A 25 -4.21 4.40 -3.43
C LEU A 25 -3.89 3.01 -3.99
N GLY A 26 -2.66 2.58 -3.78
CA GLY A 26 -2.11 1.37 -4.36
C GLY A 26 -0.59 1.41 -4.48
N VAL A 27 -0.06 0.39 -5.14
CA VAL A 27 1.38 0.17 -5.34
C VAL A 27 1.70 -0.01 -6.82
N ARG A 28 2.95 0.25 -7.20
CA ARG A 28 3.50 -0.11 -8.51
C ARG A 28 4.27 -1.43 -8.39
N PRO A 29 3.76 -2.53 -8.95
CA PRO A 29 4.50 -3.79 -9.08
C PRO A 29 5.93 -3.60 -9.61
N GLY A 30 6.91 -4.18 -8.92
CA GLY A 30 8.34 -4.10 -9.28
C GLY A 30 9.04 -2.79 -8.92
N ILE A 31 8.32 -1.80 -8.38
CA ILE A 31 8.90 -0.53 -7.89
C ILE A 31 8.61 -0.36 -6.40
N ASP A 32 7.34 -0.32 -6.03
CA ASP A 32 6.89 -0.10 -4.66
C ASP A 32 6.75 -1.43 -3.88
N ILE A 33 6.66 -2.56 -4.58
CA ILE A 33 6.54 -3.91 -4.02
C ILE A 33 7.23 -4.90 -4.95
N ASP A 34 7.96 -5.85 -4.39
CA ASP A 34 8.58 -6.91 -5.18
C ASP A 34 7.54 -7.98 -5.52
N ILE A 35 7.55 -8.41 -6.79
CA ILE A 35 6.60 -9.37 -7.33
C ILE A 35 7.34 -10.60 -7.85
N GLU A 36 6.81 -11.77 -7.52
CA GLU A 36 7.22 -13.05 -8.08
C GLU A 36 6.05 -13.68 -8.85
N GLN A 37 6.38 -14.49 -9.86
CA GLN A 37 5.39 -15.31 -10.56
C GLN A 37 5.40 -16.70 -9.94
N MET A 38 4.28 -17.11 -9.36
CA MET A 38 4.16 -18.42 -8.69
C MET A 38 2.95 -19.19 -9.22
N PRO A 39 3.00 -20.52 -9.29
CA PRO A 39 1.82 -21.33 -9.61
C PRO A 39 0.69 -21.07 -8.62
N THR A 40 -0.56 -21.05 -9.07
CA THR A 40 -1.73 -20.93 -8.16
C THR A 40 -1.77 -22.01 -7.09
N GLY A 41 -1.21 -23.20 -7.36
CA GLY A 41 -1.07 -24.27 -6.37
C GLY A 41 -0.12 -23.97 -5.21
N TYR A 42 0.57 -22.82 -5.23
CA TYR A 42 1.40 -22.36 -4.11
C TYR A 42 0.62 -21.46 -3.14
N LEU A 43 -0.58 -21.03 -3.50
CA LEU A 43 -1.41 -20.16 -2.68
C LEU A 43 -2.57 -20.95 -2.05
N ASN A 44 -2.98 -20.57 -0.85
CA ASN A 44 -4.22 -21.06 -0.27
C ASN A 44 -5.44 -20.38 -0.92
N GLU A 45 -6.64 -20.81 -0.53
CA GLU A 45 -7.89 -20.29 -1.09
C GLU A 45 -8.08 -18.77 -0.91
N GLN A 46 -7.47 -18.19 0.13
CA GLN A 46 -7.51 -16.75 0.39
C GLN A 46 -6.44 -15.99 -0.40
N GLY A 47 -5.45 -16.68 -0.97
CA GLY A 47 -4.36 -16.07 -1.75
C GLY A 47 -3.05 -15.90 -1.00
N TYR A 48 -2.90 -16.44 0.21
CA TYR A 48 -1.62 -16.41 0.92
C TYR A 48 -0.69 -17.52 0.42
N LEU A 49 0.61 -17.25 0.42
CA LEU A 49 1.62 -18.25 0.11
C LEU A 49 1.63 -19.37 1.16
N LEU A 50 1.47 -20.61 0.69
CA LEU A 50 1.55 -21.83 1.49
C LEU A 50 2.98 -22.09 1.99
N ALA A 51 3.09 -22.90 3.05
CA ALA A 51 4.39 -23.43 3.46
C ALA A 51 4.97 -24.31 2.35
N GLU A 52 6.29 -24.39 2.25
CA GLU A 52 6.97 -25.13 1.15
C GLU A 52 6.50 -26.57 0.99
N LEU A 53 6.18 -27.26 2.10
CA LEU A 53 5.72 -28.65 2.11
C LEU A 53 4.30 -28.83 1.56
N GLU A 54 3.50 -27.76 1.52
CA GLU A 54 2.10 -27.76 1.06
C GLU A 54 1.97 -27.24 -0.38
N ARG A 55 3.06 -26.72 -0.94
CA ARG A 55 3.07 -26.15 -2.29
C ARG A 55 3.03 -27.26 -3.33
N GLU A 56 2.07 -27.15 -4.23
CA GLU A 56 1.98 -28.01 -5.39
C GLU A 56 2.22 -27.22 -6.67
N PHE A 57 3.14 -27.68 -7.51
CA PHE A 57 3.41 -27.05 -8.80
C PHE A 57 2.27 -27.38 -9.79
N ARG A 58 1.17 -26.64 -9.66
CA ARG A 58 -0.05 -26.79 -10.47
C ARG A 58 -0.71 -25.44 -10.74
N GLY A 59 -1.47 -25.40 -11.84
CA GLY A 59 -2.24 -24.24 -12.26
C GLY A 59 -1.39 -23.17 -12.95
N GLU A 60 -1.97 -21.98 -13.10
CA GLU A 60 -1.37 -20.88 -13.85
C GLU A 60 -0.37 -20.09 -12.99
N LEU A 61 0.54 -19.36 -13.63
CA LEU A 61 1.41 -18.43 -12.93
C LEU A 61 0.64 -17.15 -12.60
N VAL A 62 0.63 -16.78 -11.32
CA VAL A 62 0.03 -15.56 -10.81
C VAL A 62 1.07 -14.67 -10.15
N ALA A 63 0.84 -13.36 -10.20
CA ALA A 63 1.67 -12.38 -9.53
C ALA A 63 1.45 -12.44 -8.01
N VAL A 64 2.53 -12.62 -7.27
CA VAL A 64 2.57 -12.70 -5.82
C VAL A 64 3.36 -11.50 -5.29
N ALA A 65 2.75 -10.74 -4.39
CA ALA A 65 3.39 -9.67 -3.65
C ALA A 65 4.23 -10.28 -2.51
N VAL A 66 5.55 -10.11 -2.61
CA VAL A 66 6.49 -10.68 -1.65
C VAL A 66 6.53 -9.81 -0.41
N ARG A 67 6.29 -10.43 0.75
CA ARG A 67 6.43 -9.73 2.02
C ARG A 67 7.91 -9.55 2.38
N ASN A 68 8.41 -8.35 2.14
CA ASN A 68 9.72 -7.87 2.60
C ASN A 68 9.62 -6.55 3.39
N THR A 69 10.32 -5.51 2.97
CA THR A 69 10.28 -4.15 3.57
C THR A 69 9.60 -3.13 2.67
N LYS A 70 9.19 -3.50 1.45
CA LYS A 70 8.61 -2.61 0.47
C LYS A 70 7.08 -2.61 0.54
N GLY A 71 6.48 -1.48 0.22
CA GLY A 71 5.03 -1.31 0.16
C GLY A 71 4.63 0.09 -0.30
N MET A 72 3.37 0.44 -0.07
CA MET A 72 2.86 1.78 -0.37
C MET A 72 3.47 2.81 0.60
N SER A 73 4.25 3.74 0.07
CA SER A 73 4.88 4.83 0.83
C SER A 73 3.86 5.80 1.46
N VAL A 74 4.02 6.07 2.74
CA VAL A 74 3.33 7.15 3.46
C VAL A 74 4.33 7.88 4.36
N SER A 75 3.96 9.08 4.81
CA SER A 75 4.79 9.91 5.68
C SER A 75 4.18 10.03 7.07
N ILE A 76 5.02 10.19 8.10
CA ILE A 76 4.54 10.36 9.49
C ILE A 76 4.00 11.77 9.79
N SER A 77 4.27 12.74 8.91
CA SER A 77 3.79 14.11 9.00
C SER A 77 3.66 14.73 7.61
N ILE A 78 2.94 15.85 7.51
CA ILE A 78 2.79 16.59 6.26
C ILE A 78 4.14 17.17 5.80
N GLU A 79 4.95 17.67 6.72
CA GLU A 79 6.26 18.27 6.48
C GLU A 79 7.28 17.24 5.98
N SER A 80 7.08 15.97 6.36
CA SER A 80 7.89 14.83 5.96
C SER A 80 7.66 14.39 4.51
N LEU A 81 6.59 14.87 3.87
CA LEU A 81 6.32 14.56 2.46
C LEU A 81 7.33 15.25 1.55
N PRO A 82 7.79 14.56 0.48
CA PRO A 82 8.54 15.22 -0.58
C PRO A 82 7.77 16.43 -1.13
N ALA A 83 8.49 17.52 -1.45
CA ALA A 83 7.85 18.78 -1.89
C ALA A 83 6.87 18.58 -3.05
N PHE A 84 7.21 17.76 -4.04
CA PHE A 84 6.36 17.44 -5.20
C PHE A 84 5.15 16.55 -4.89
N ARG A 85 5.02 16.04 -3.65
CA ARG A 85 3.87 15.27 -3.14
C ARG A 85 3.03 16.05 -2.15
N ARG A 86 3.54 17.17 -1.65
CA ARG A 86 2.88 18.03 -0.68
C ARG A 86 2.17 19.18 -1.39
N PRO A 87 0.88 19.46 -1.12
CA PRO A 87 0.17 20.59 -1.71
C PRO A 87 0.83 21.95 -1.44
N THR A 88 0.54 22.93 -2.31
CA THR A 88 1.06 24.31 -2.19
C THR A 88 0.68 24.98 -0.88
N LYS A 89 -0.54 24.74 -0.37
CA LYS A 89 -1.00 25.28 0.93
C LYS A 89 -0.18 24.79 2.13
N PHE A 90 0.58 23.71 1.98
CA PHE A 90 1.50 23.18 2.97
C PHE A 90 2.97 23.42 2.57
N GLY A 91 3.24 24.39 1.70
CA GLY A 91 4.61 24.74 1.27
C GLY A 91 5.28 23.66 0.40
N GLY A 92 4.51 22.95 -0.42
CA GLY A 92 5.03 22.05 -1.45
C GLY A 92 4.66 22.50 -2.87
N THR A 93 4.80 21.59 -3.83
CA THR A 93 4.51 21.78 -5.27
C THR A 93 3.63 20.67 -5.85
N GLY A 94 3.15 19.76 -4.99
CA GLY A 94 2.23 18.70 -5.36
C GLY A 94 0.86 19.24 -5.79
N LYS A 95 0.27 18.57 -6.78
CA LYS A 95 -1.05 18.90 -7.34
C LYS A 95 -2.19 18.02 -6.84
N ASP A 96 -1.85 16.97 -6.10
CA ASP A 96 -2.81 16.00 -5.58
C ASP A 96 -3.33 16.46 -4.22
N SER A 97 -4.58 16.12 -3.92
CA SER A 97 -5.15 16.30 -2.59
C SER A 97 -4.32 15.55 -1.54
N LEU A 98 -4.27 16.08 -0.32
CA LEU A 98 -3.56 15.44 0.77
C LEU A 98 -4.53 14.65 1.64
N TRP A 99 -4.15 13.41 1.92
CA TRP A 99 -4.96 12.49 2.70
C TRP A 99 -4.19 12.02 3.92
N GLN A 100 -4.91 11.78 5.01
CA GLN A 100 -4.42 11.13 6.21
C GLN A 100 -5.19 9.84 6.49
N ILE A 101 -4.56 8.91 7.17
CA ILE A 101 -5.19 7.70 7.73
C ILE A 101 -4.64 7.44 9.13
N ASP A 102 -5.48 6.93 10.01
CA ASP A 102 -5.07 6.46 11.34
C ASP A 102 -4.42 5.07 11.23
N ASP A 103 -3.26 4.89 11.86
CA ASP A 103 -2.53 3.62 11.94
C ASP A 103 -3.42 2.45 12.40
N ILE A 104 -4.41 2.68 13.26
CA ILE A 104 -5.34 1.63 13.71
C ILE A 104 -6.21 1.06 12.58
N LYS A 105 -6.24 1.73 11.42
CA LYS A 105 -6.96 1.30 10.21
C LYS A 105 -6.09 0.46 9.29
N ILE A 106 -4.78 0.39 9.53
CA ILE A 106 -3.86 -0.49 8.81
C ILE A 106 -3.83 -1.86 9.50
N ILE A 107 -4.88 -2.65 9.23
CA ILE A 107 -5.13 -3.93 9.89
C ILE A 107 -5.34 -5.06 8.86
N GLY A 108 -5.54 -6.28 9.35
CA GLY A 108 -5.79 -7.46 8.52
C GLY A 108 -4.58 -7.82 7.67
N ASP A 109 -4.73 -7.74 6.36
CA ASP A 109 -3.73 -8.08 5.34
C ASP A 109 -2.60 -7.05 5.20
N LEU A 110 -2.72 -5.92 5.89
CA LEU A 110 -1.75 -4.84 5.84
C LEU A 110 -0.99 -4.72 7.16
N GLN A 111 0.22 -4.17 7.05
CA GLN A 111 1.02 -3.74 8.18
C GLN A 111 1.74 -2.44 7.81
N ALA A 112 1.70 -1.45 8.69
CA ALA A 112 2.55 -0.27 8.59
C ALA A 112 3.90 -0.54 9.24
N VAL A 113 4.99 -0.33 8.50
CA VAL A 113 6.36 -0.44 9.02
C VAL A 113 7.09 0.87 8.78
N GLN A 114 7.50 1.52 9.86
CA GLN A 114 8.35 2.70 9.79
C GLN A 114 9.79 2.26 9.45
N ASP A 115 10.25 2.59 8.25
CA ASP A 115 11.57 2.21 7.75
C ASP A 115 12.62 3.33 7.88
N SER A 116 12.19 4.56 8.16
CA SER A 116 13.06 5.69 8.47
C SER A 116 12.39 6.68 9.42
N PRO A 117 13.11 7.71 9.92
CA PRO A 117 12.52 8.70 10.82
C PRO A 117 11.30 9.43 10.26
N THR A 118 11.11 9.48 8.93
CA THR A 118 10.04 10.25 8.29
C THR A 118 9.12 9.42 7.37
N HIS A 119 9.50 8.19 7.05
CA HIS A 119 8.84 7.34 6.05
C HIS A 119 8.33 6.04 6.67
N VAL A 120 7.16 5.62 6.19
CA VAL A 120 6.49 4.38 6.55
C VAL A 120 6.06 3.68 5.27
N SER A 121 6.26 2.38 5.22
CA SER A 121 5.77 1.51 4.18
C SER A 121 4.55 0.75 4.68
N ILE A 122 3.39 0.94 4.04
CA ILE A 122 2.23 0.06 4.22
C ILE A 122 2.45 -1.14 3.30
N LEU A 123 2.74 -2.29 3.87
CA LEU A 123 3.18 -3.49 3.17
C LEU A 123 2.21 -4.67 3.42
N PRO A 124 2.23 -5.72 2.59
CA PRO A 124 1.41 -6.91 2.86
C PRO A 124 1.88 -7.59 4.15
N ARG A 125 0.98 -8.10 4.98
CA ARG A 125 1.34 -8.72 6.27
C ARG A 125 2.06 -10.07 6.11
N ALA A 126 1.78 -10.76 5.01
CA ALA A 126 2.41 -12.00 4.60
C ALA A 126 2.55 -12.01 3.07
N THR A 127 3.41 -12.87 2.52
CA THR A 127 3.49 -13.05 1.07
C THR A 127 2.14 -13.58 0.58
N MET A 128 1.52 -12.88 -0.36
CA MET A 128 0.15 -13.11 -0.82
C MET A 128 0.01 -12.75 -2.30
N SER A 129 -1.11 -13.11 -2.93
CA SER A 129 -1.38 -12.67 -4.30
C SER A 129 -1.37 -11.14 -4.39
N LEU A 130 -0.88 -10.62 -5.53
CA LEU A 130 -0.88 -9.18 -5.76
C LEU A 130 -2.31 -8.62 -5.72
N GLU A 131 -3.29 -9.36 -6.24
CA GLU A 131 -4.70 -8.99 -6.22
C GLU A 131 -5.22 -8.81 -4.78
N MET A 132 -4.89 -9.74 -3.88
CA MET A 132 -5.28 -9.65 -2.47
C MET A 132 -4.67 -8.42 -1.80
N TYR A 133 -3.39 -8.16 -2.04
CA TYR A 133 -2.72 -6.99 -1.48
C TYR A 133 -3.33 -5.68 -1.99
N GLU A 134 -3.66 -5.60 -3.28
CA GLU A 134 -4.30 -4.42 -3.87
C GLU A 134 -5.73 -4.23 -3.38
N ALA A 135 -6.48 -5.31 -3.21
CA ALA A 135 -7.81 -5.29 -2.59
C ALA A 135 -7.71 -4.80 -1.13
N ALA A 136 -6.72 -5.26 -0.37
CA ALA A 136 -6.49 -4.80 1.00
C ALA A 136 -6.20 -3.29 1.06
N LEU A 137 -5.35 -2.77 0.18
CA LEU A 137 -5.11 -1.32 0.07
C LEU A 137 -6.39 -0.56 -0.33
N ALA A 138 -7.13 -1.05 -1.33
CA ALA A 138 -8.39 -0.47 -1.77
C ALA A 138 -9.45 -0.45 -0.66
N ASN A 139 -9.49 -1.46 0.19
CA ASN A 139 -10.43 -1.54 1.31
C ASN A 139 -10.21 -0.44 2.36
N THR A 140 -9.00 0.14 2.43
CA THR A 140 -8.74 1.30 3.30
C THR A 140 -9.34 2.60 2.75
N GLN A 141 -9.86 2.65 1.52
CA GLN A 141 -10.26 3.90 0.84
C GLN A 141 -11.17 4.80 1.68
N ASN A 142 -12.10 4.22 2.45
CA ASN A 142 -13.05 4.97 3.28
C ASN A 142 -12.46 5.46 4.60
N ASP A 143 -11.30 4.95 5.00
CA ASP A 143 -10.59 5.37 6.22
C ASP A 143 -9.62 6.53 5.96
N TRP A 144 -9.46 6.94 4.70
CA TRP A 144 -8.67 8.11 4.34
C TRP A 144 -9.48 9.39 4.44
N GLU A 145 -8.99 10.34 5.23
CA GLU A 145 -9.57 11.65 5.42
C GLU A 145 -8.77 12.70 4.65
N ARG A 146 -9.48 13.59 3.95
CA ARG A 146 -8.85 14.72 3.27
C ARG A 146 -8.46 15.78 4.30
N VAL A 147 -7.23 16.27 4.21
CA VAL A 147 -6.70 17.33 5.11
C VAL A 147 -6.42 18.64 4.40
N ASP A 148 -6.56 18.66 3.06
CA ASP A 148 -6.32 19.83 2.24
C ASP A 148 -7.57 20.65 1.87
#